data_AF-A0A1H9UNP5-F1
#
_entry.id   AF-A0A1H9UNP5-F1
#
_cell.length_a   1.000
_cell.length_b   1.000
_cell.length_c   1.000
_cell.angle_alpha   90.00
_cell.angle_beta   90.00
_cell.angle_gamma   90.00
#
_symmetry.space_group_name_H-M   'P 1'
#
loop_
_entity.id
_entity.type
_entity.pdbx_description
1 polymer ?
#
loop_
_entity_poly.entity_id
_entity_poly.type
_entity_poly.pdbx_seq_one_letter_code
_entity_poly.pdbx_strand_id
1 'polypeptide(L)' 'MKKYLYIFLFTILIFNTLRYLTYTLGGAFSVYNIIMLVLNIAALVYAGWAFKSTLKEGRSGSRS' A
#
# COMPACT_ATOMS: atom_id res chain seq x y z
N MET A 1 4.79 16.75 7.37
CA MET A 1 5.67 15.57 7.30
C MET A 1 4.96 14.24 7.01
N LYS A 2 3.75 13.98 7.53
CA LYS A 2 3.06 12.68 7.35
C LYS A 2 2.77 12.29 5.88
N LYS A 3 2.49 13.24 4.99
CA LYS A 3 2.20 12.97 3.56
C LYS A 3 3.33 12.24 2.83
N TYR A 4 4.58 12.65 3.03
CA TYR A 4 5.74 12.01 2.40
C TYR A 4 5.99 10.60 2.95
N LEU A 5 5.73 10.40 4.24
CA LEU A 5 5.80 9.08 4.87
C LEU A 5 4.76 8.11 4.28
N TYR A 6 3.53 8.57 4.03
CA TYR A 6 2.52 7.73 3.36
C TYR A 6 2.91 7.38 1.92
N ILE A 7 3.46 8.34 1.16
CA ILE A 7 3.94 8.09 -0.21
C ILE A 7 5.07 7.05 -0.19
N PHE A 8 6.04 7.21 0.72
CA PHE A 8 7.16 6.28 0.87
C PHE A 8 6.67 4.85 1.23
N LEU A 9 5.77 4.73 2.20
CA LEU A 9 5.17 3.43 2.57
C LEU A 9 4.38 2.82 1.41
N PHE A 10 3.66 3.63 0.64
CA PHE A 10 2.91 3.16 -0.52
C PHE A 10 3.84 2.58 -1.59
N THR A 11 4.95 3.26 -1.88
CA THR A 11 5.98 2.76 -2.80
C THR A 11 6.55 1.42 -2.35
N ILE A 12 6.92 1.28 -1.07
CA ILE A 12 7.44 0.01 -0.53
C ILE A 12 6.41 -1.13 -0.66
N LEU A 13 5.14 -0.85 -0.36
CA LEU A 13 4.06 -1.83 -0.46
C LEU A 13 3.82 -2.28 -1.91
N ILE A 14 3.90 -1.38 -2.88
CA ILE A 14 3.82 -1.75 -4.31
C ILE A 14 4.97 -2.68 -4.68
N PHE A 15 6.21 -2.32 -4.36
CA PHE A 15 7.38 -3.15 -4.68
C PHE A 15 7.29 -4.54 -4.04
N ASN A 16 6.86 -4.63 -2.78
CA ASN A 16 6.66 -5.93 -2.12
C ASN A 16 5.54 -6.74 -2.77
N THR A 17 4.41 -6.12 -3.09
CA THR A 17 3.30 -6.78 -3.80
C THR A 17 3.79 -7.37 -5.11
N LEU A 18 4.53 -6.57 -5.89
CA LEU A 18 5.08 -6.99 -7.17
C LEU A 18 6.05 -8.18 -7.00
N ARG A 19 6.94 -8.12 -6.00
CA ARG A 19 7.89 -9.19 -5.69
C ARG A 19 7.19 -10.51 -5.38
N TYR A 20 6.21 -10.49 -4.47
CA TYR A 20 5.47 -11.70 -4.11
C TYR A 20 4.58 -12.21 -5.24
N LEU A 21 4.05 -11.31 -6.08
CA LEU A 21 3.36 -11.68 -7.31
C LEU A 21 4.29 -12.41 -8.29
N THR A 22 5.51 -11.89 -8.49
CA THR A 22 6.52 -12.56 -9.33
C THR A 22 6.91 -13.93 -8.77
N TYR A 23 7.07 -14.09 -7.46
CA TYR A 23 7.32 -15.41 -6.87
C TYR A 23 6.14 -16.38 -7.08
N THR A 24 4.91 -15.87 -7.01
CA THR A 24 3.70 -16.68 -7.23
C THR A 24 3.58 -17.12 -8.70
N LEU A 25 3.85 -16.21 -9.65
CA LEU A 25 3.78 -16.48 -11.09
C LEU A 25 4.99 -17.28 -11.61
N GLY A 26 6.16 -17.11 -10.99
CA GLY A 26 7.40 -17.79 -11.37
C GLY A 26 7.51 -19.25 -10.90
N GLY A 27 6.42 -19.82 -10.36
CA GLY A 27 6.38 -21.23 -9.93
C GLY A 27 6.90 -21.47 -8.51
N ALA A 28 7.38 -20.45 -7.78
CA ALA A 28 7.72 -20.53 -6.37
C ALA A 28 6.45 -20.36 -5.49
N PHE A 29 5.43 -21.15 -5.80
CA PHE A 29 4.14 -21.11 -5.13
C PHE A 29 4.29 -21.68 -3.72
N SER A 30 4.30 -20.80 -2.73
CA SER A 30 4.36 -21.14 -1.31
C SER A 30 3.23 -20.43 -0.59
N VAL A 31 2.62 -21.11 0.37
CA VAL A 31 1.58 -20.54 1.25
C VAL A 31 2.06 -19.23 1.87
N TYR A 32 3.35 -19.16 2.23
CA TYR A 32 3.98 -17.93 2.73
C TYR A 32 3.89 -16.77 1.73
N ASN A 33 4.21 -17.01 0.46
CA ASN A 33 4.20 -15.97 -0.58
C ASN A 33 2.78 -15.45 -0.83
N ILE A 34 1.77 -16.32 -0.77
CA ILE A 34 0.36 -15.94 -0.94
C ILE A 34 -0.12 -15.12 0.25
N ILE A 35 0.17 -15.56 1.49
CA ILE A 35 -0.19 -14.81 2.69
C ILE A 35 0.45 -13.42 2.65
N MET A 36 1.74 -13.34 2.32
CA MET A 36 2.45 -12.07 2.18
C MET A 36 1.85 -11.19 1.07
N LEU A 37 1.44 -11.78 -0.07
CA LEU A 37 0.79 -11.06 -1.16
C LEU A 37 -0.56 -10.47 -0.71
N VAL A 38 -1.39 -11.27 -0.04
CA VAL A 38 -2.70 -10.83 0.47
C VAL A 38 -2.54 -9.71 1.50
N LEU A 39 -1.60 -9.84 2.44
CA LEU A 39 -1.31 -8.81 3.44
C LEU A 39 -0.83 -7.50 2.79
N ASN A 40 0.00 -7.58 1.74
CA ASN A 40 0.47 -6.39 1.03
C ASN A 40 -0.66 -5.69 0.25
N ILE A 41 -1.56 -6.46 -0.38
CA ILE A 41 -2.74 -5.91 -1.06
C ILE A 41 -3.68 -5.24 -0.05
N ALA A 42 -3.94 -5.88 1.09
CA ALA A 42 -4.77 -5.30 2.15
C ALA A 42 -4.16 -3.99 2.70
N ALA A 43 -2.85 -3.97 2.93
CA ALA A 43 -2.13 -2.77 3.34
C ALA A 43 -2.17 -1.66 2.28
N LEU A 44 -2.10 -1.97 0.98
CA LEU A 44 -2.28 -0.99 -0.10
C LEU A 44 -3.66 -0.36 -0.10
N VAL A 45 -4.72 -1.16 0.05
CA VAL A 45 -6.10 -0.67 0.12
C VAL A 45 -6.28 0.24 1.34
N TYR A 46 -5.79 -0.18 2.51
CA TYR A 46 -5.84 0.63 3.72
C TYR A 46 -5.04 1.93 3.59
N ALA A 47 -3.82 1.87 3.04
CA ALA A 47 -2.98 3.05 2.81
C ALA A 47 -3.63 4.03 1.82
N GLY A 48 -4.24 3.53 0.74
CA GLY A 48 -4.99 4.33 -0.22
C GLY A 48 -6.20 5.02 0.42
N TRP A 49 -6.92 4.32 1.30
CA TRP A 49 -8.04 4.90 2.06
C TRP A 49 -7.57 5.98 3.05
N ALA A 50 -6.54 5.70 3.83
CA ALA A 50 -5.96 6.66 4.78
C ALA A 50 -5.41 7.92 4.06
N PHE A 51 -4.79 7.75 2.90
CA PHE A 51 -4.32 8.86 2.07
C PHE A 51 -5.47 9.71 1.53
N LYS A 52 -6.56 9.07 1.06
CA LYS A 52 -7.78 9.77 0.61
C LYS A 52 -8.41 10.59 1.75
N SER A 53 -8.47 10.05 2.96
CA SER A 53 -8.97 10.77 4.15
C SER A 53 -8.09 11.98 4.49
N THR A 54 -6.77 11.81 4.44
CA THR A 54 -5.79 12.90 4.69
C THR A 54 -5.92 14.05 3.66
N LEU A 55 -6.22 13.73 2.39
CA LEU A 55 -6.43 14.74 1.35
C LEU A 55 -7.73 15.53 1.54
N LYS A 56 -8.78 14.90 2.09
CA LYS A 56 -10.05 15.56 2.38
C LYS A 56 -9.93 16.57 3.52
N GLU A 57 -9.24 16.23 4.61
CA GLU A 57 -8.99 17.17 5.72
C GLU A 57 -8.23 18.42 5.28
N GLY A 58 -7.20 18.25 4.42
CA GLY A 58 -6.44 19.38 3.91
C GLY A 58 -7.22 20.36 3.02
N ARG A 59 -8.36 19.95 2.42
CA ARG A 59 -9.24 20.84 1.65
C ARG A 59 -10.23 21.59 2.53
N SER A 60 -10.61 21.04 3.68
CA SER A 60 -11.59 21.69 4.58
C SER A 60 -10.97 22.82 5.40
N GLY A 61 -9.69 22.72 5.75
CA GLY A 61 -8.94 23.77 6.48
C GLY A 61 -8.42 24.93 5.63
N SER A 62 -8.61 24.92 4.30
CA SER A 62 -8.18 26.01 3.40
C SER A 62 -9.33 26.98 3.07
N ARG A 63 -10.49 26.82 3.70
CA ARG A 63 -11.69 27.65 3.50
C ARG A 63 -12.04 28.55 4.69
N SER A 64 -11.18 28.60 5.72
CA SER A 64 -11.32 29.50 6.87
C SER A 64 -10.31 30.64 6.78
#